data_AF-A0A1T0CED3-F1
#
_entry.id   AF-A0A1T0CED3-F1
#
_cell.length_a   1.000
_cell.length_b   1.000
_cell.length_c   1.000
_cell.angle_alpha   90.00
_cell.angle_beta   90.00
_cell.angle_gamma   90.00
#
_symmetry.space_group_name_H-M   'P 1'
#
loop_
_entity.id
_entity.type
_entity.pdbx_description
1 polymer ?
#
loop_
_entity_poly.entity_id
_entity_poly.type
_entity_poly.pdbx_seq_one_letter_code
_entity_poly.pdbx_strand_id
1 'polypeptide(L)'
;MNQIQLNFFNQTDINPSTINHSSYHKLKAIDLFAGVGGIRLGFEQVFKDKIEFVFASELDKFAGQTYHANHGEQPHGDITQIDAKDIPTHDIILAGFPCQAFSVAGLRKGFEDTIKMAQKF
;
A
#
# COMPACT_ATOMS: atom_id res chain seq x y z
N MET A 1 -27.20 31.03 -8.45
CA MET A 1 -25.75 30.91 -8.66
C MET A 1 -25.07 31.51 -7.44
N ASN A 2 -24.71 30.67 -6.46
CA ASN A 2 -23.97 31.11 -5.27
C ASN A 2 -22.56 30.56 -5.38
N GLN A 3 -21.57 31.42 -5.60
CA GLN A 3 -20.17 31.09 -5.34
C GLN A 3 -19.84 31.58 -3.93
N ILE A 4 -19.71 30.64 -3.00
CA ILE A 4 -19.11 30.90 -1.69
C ILE A 4 -17.60 30.88 -1.92
N GLN A 5 -16.97 32.05 -1.94
CA GLN A 5 -15.51 32.17 -1.87
C GLN A 5 -15.05 31.76 -0.47
N LEU A 6 -14.40 30.60 -0.38
CA LEU A 6 -13.62 30.16 0.76
C LEU A 6 -12.36 31.03 0.88
N ASN A 7 -12.49 32.18 1.55
CA ASN A 7 -11.33 32.92 2.06
C ASN A 7 -10.87 32.25 3.37
N PHE A 8 -10.11 31.17 3.26
CA PHE A 8 -9.26 30.70 4.35
C PHE A 8 -7.81 30.78 3.87
N PHE A 9 -7.03 31.64 4.53
CA PHE A 9 -5.59 31.92 4.39
C PHE A 9 -5.18 32.97 3.35
N ASN A 10 -5.17 34.24 3.77
CA ASN A 10 -4.30 35.25 3.17
C ASN A 10 -2.84 34.97 3.54
N GLN A 11 -1.96 35.00 2.55
CA GLN A 11 -0.55 34.58 2.63
C GLN A 11 0.39 35.62 3.27
N THR A 12 -0.11 36.51 4.13
CA THR A 12 0.70 37.64 4.66
C THR A 12 0.94 37.64 6.17
N ASP A 13 0.39 36.69 6.93
CA ASP A 13 0.57 36.64 8.39
C ASP A 13 1.48 35.49 8.88
N ILE A 14 2.13 34.76 7.97
CA ILE A 14 3.04 33.66 8.32
C ILE A 14 4.49 34.16 8.41
N ASN A 15 4.95 34.43 9.63
CA ASN A 15 6.38 34.65 9.91
C ASN A 15 7.13 33.31 9.77
N PRO A 16 8.07 33.15 8.82
CA PRO A 16 8.78 31.88 8.56
C PRO A 16 9.54 31.33 9.76
N SER A 17 9.89 32.19 10.72
CA SER A 17 10.62 31.81 11.94
C SER A 17 9.77 31.12 13.02
N THR A 18 8.45 31.02 12.83
CA THR A 18 7.49 30.43 13.79
C THR A 18 6.76 29.20 13.25
N ILE A 19 7.14 28.70 12.07
CA ILE A 19 6.67 27.40 11.61
C ILE A 19 7.39 26.36 12.47
N ASN A 20 6.78 26.02 13.61
CA ASN A 20 7.05 24.75 14.25
C ASN A 20 6.87 23.71 13.16
N HIS A 21 7.95 23.08 12.69
CA HIS A 21 7.87 21.88 11.89
C HIS A 21 7.14 20.85 12.75
N SER A 22 5.81 20.85 12.71
CA SER A 22 5.02 19.72 13.17
C SER A 22 5.61 18.55 12.40
N SER A 23 6.32 17.68 13.12
CA SER A 23 6.97 16.49 12.57
C SER A 23 5.89 15.66 11.90
N TYR A 24 5.73 15.83 10.59
CA TYR A 24 4.80 15.05 9.81
C TYR A 24 5.19 13.59 10.01
N HIS A 25 4.27 12.78 10.54
CA HIS A 25 4.54 11.36 10.69
C HIS A 25 4.64 10.75 9.30
N LYS A 26 5.69 9.95 9.07
CA LYS A 26 5.85 9.18 7.83
C LYS A 26 4.68 8.18 7.76
N LEU A 27 3.99 8.15 6.62
CA LEU A 27 2.88 7.20 6.41
C LEU A 27 3.43 5.78 6.42
N LYS A 28 2.76 4.87 7.13
CA LYS A 28 3.12 3.45 7.13
C LYS A 28 2.22 2.70 6.16
N ALA A 29 2.82 1.92 5.28
CA ALA A 29 2.11 1.12 4.30
C ALA A 29 2.47 -0.36 4.43
N ILE A 30 1.50 -1.20 4.07
CA ILE A 30 1.72 -2.64 3.87
C ILE A 30 1.43 -3.00 2.41
N ASP A 31 2.14 -4.00 1.91
CA ASP A 31 2.07 -4.45 0.52
C ASP A 31 1.65 -5.92 0.45
N LEU A 32 0.34 -6.16 0.27
CA LEU A 32 -0.25 -7.49 0.21
C LEU A 32 -0.41 -7.93 -1.25
N PHE A 33 -0.11 -9.20 -1.53
CA PHE A 33 -0.03 -9.70 -2.91
C PHE A 33 0.97 -8.86 -3.72
N ALA A 34 2.14 -8.64 -3.12
CA ALA A 34 3.10 -7.62 -3.53
C ALA A 34 3.66 -7.85 -4.95
N GLY A 35 3.62 -9.10 -5.43
CA GLY A 35 4.22 -9.51 -6.69
C GLY A 35 5.69 -9.13 -6.71
N VAL A 36 6.10 -8.44 -7.78
CA VAL A 36 7.47 -7.91 -7.94
C VAL A 36 7.67 -6.51 -7.34
N GLY A 37 6.65 -5.94 -6.68
CA GLY A 37 6.73 -4.63 -6.01
C GLY A 37 6.29 -3.43 -6.85
N GLY A 38 5.52 -3.64 -7.92
CA GLY A 38 5.14 -2.56 -8.84
C GLY A 38 4.30 -1.44 -8.21
N ILE A 39 3.33 -1.78 -7.35
CA ILE A 39 2.49 -0.76 -6.67
C ILE A 39 3.34 0.01 -5.66
N ARG A 40 4.14 -0.70 -4.84
CA ARG A 40 5.11 -0.10 -3.92
C ARG A 40 6.02 0.89 -4.61
N LEU A 41 6.63 0.52 -5.73
CA LEU A 41 7.53 1.40 -6.48
C LEU A 41 6.85 2.72 -6.87
N GLY A 42 5.59 2.67 -7.31
CA GLY A 42 4.81 3.88 -7.62
C GLY A 42 4.62 4.78 -6.39
N PHE A 43 4.32 4.18 -5.23
CA PHE A 43 4.18 4.90 -3.97
C PHE A 43 5.52 5.49 -3.48
N GLU A 44 6.62 4.74 -3.55
CA GLU A 44 7.96 5.22 -3.21
C GLU A 44 8.36 6.42 -4.10
N GLN A 45 8.01 6.41 -5.39
CA GLN A 45 8.30 7.53 -6.30
C GLN A 45 7.51 8.80 -5.97
N VAL A 46 6.23 8.66 -5.57
CA VAL A 46 5.34 9.79 -5.27
C VAL A 46 5.60 10.36 -3.88
N PHE A 47 5.64 9.49 -2.87
CA PHE A 47 5.73 9.89 -1.47
C PHE A 47 7.18 10.06 -0.99
N LYS A 48 8.15 9.43 -1.66
CA LYS A 48 9.58 9.50 -1.31
C LYS A 48 9.80 9.18 0.18
N ASP A 49 10.42 10.10 0.90
CA ASP A 49 10.71 10.02 2.34
C ASP A 49 9.48 10.23 3.24
N LYS A 50 8.27 10.35 2.66
CA LYS A 50 7.01 10.49 3.40
C LYS A 50 6.25 9.18 3.58
N ILE A 51 6.77 8.06 3.05
CA ILE A 51 6.18 6.73 3.23
C ILE A 51 7.24 5.71 3.72
N GLU A 52 6.80 4.77 4.53
CA GLU A 52 7.54 3.61 5.03
C GLU A 52 6.76 2.34 4.71
N PHE A 53 7.41 1.35 4.12
CA PHE A 53 6.82 0.02 3.98
C PHE A 53 7.21 -0.82 5.18
N VAL A 54 6.22 -1.20 6.00
CA VAL A 54 6.44 -1.90 7.28
C VAL A 54 6.11 -3.39 7.19
N PHE A 55 5.50 -3.84 6.09
CA PHE A 55 5.15 -5.23 5.86
C PHE A 55 4.92 -5.48 4.37
N ALA A 56 5.35 -6.64 3.88
CA ALA A 56 5.00 -7.13 2.56
C ALA A 56 4.68 -8.63 2.61
N SER A 57 3.78 -9.10 1.74
CA SER A 57 3.47 -10.52 1.59
C SER A 57 3.27 -10.90 0.11
N GLU A 58 3.94 -11.98 -0.29
CA GLU A 58 3.90 -12.57 -1.62
C GLU A 58 4.06 -14.09 -1.54
N LEU A 59 3.15 -14.82 -2.19
CA LEU A 59 3.13 -16.29 -2.17
C LEU A 59 4.07 -16.89 -3.21
N ASP A 60 4.22 -16.26 -4.37
CA ASP A 60 5.06 -16.73 -5.45
C ASP A 60 6.55 -16.48 -5.15
N LYS A 61 7.32 -17.57 -5.15
CA LYS A 61 8.74 -17.53 -4.81
C LYS A 61 9.56 -16.66 -5.76
N PHE A 62 9.27 -16.66 -7.06
CA PHE A 62 10.06 -15.92 -8.05
C PHE A 62 9.73 -14.43 -8.02
N ALA A 63 8.46 -14.08 -7.80
CA ALA A 63 8.03 -12.73 -7.52
C ALA A 63 8.69 -12.20 -6.25
N GLY A 64 8.67 -12.97 -5.16
CA GLY A 64 9.33 -12.61 -3.90
C GLY A 64 10.86 -12.45 -4.02
N GLN A 65 11.53 -13.26 -4.83
CA GLN A 65 12.96 -13.08 -5.14
C GLN A 65 13.23 -11.76 -5.87
N THR A 66 12.38 -11.42 -6.83
CA THR A 66 12.47 -10.15 -7.58
C THR A 66 12.18 -8.96 -6.66
N TYR A 67 11.17 -9.09 -5.80
CA TYR A 67 10.83 -8.09 -4.78
C TYR A 67 12.04 -7.81 -3.87
N HIS A 68 12.67 -8.87 -3.35
CA HIS A 68 13.86 -8.75 -2.52
C HIS A 68 15.03 -8.10 -3.26
N ALA A 69 15.26 -8.47 -4.52
CA ALA A 69 16.32 -7.87 -5.33
C ALA A 69 16.12 -6.35 -5.55
N ASN A 70 14.86 -5.88 -5.64
CA ASN A 70 14.54 -4.47 -5.90
C ASN A 70 14.43 -3.63 -4.62
N HIS A 71 13.89 -4.19 -3.54
CA HIS A 71 13.55 -3.45 -2.32
C HIS A 71 14.41 -3.82 -1.10
N GLY A 72 15.26 -4.84 -1.20
CA GLY A 72 16.11 -5.30 -0.09
C GLY A 72 15.35 -6.05 1.02
N GLU A 73 14.05 -6.24 0.88
CA GLU A 73 13.15 -6.85 1.86
C GLU A 73 12.63 -8.18 1.35
N GLN A 74 12.63 -9.21 2.20
CA GLN A 74 12.02 -10.50 1.85
C GLN A 74 10.53 -10.43 2.23
N PRO A 75 9.59 -10.50 1.26
CA PRO A 75 8.17 -10.52 1.60
C PRO A 75 7.82 -11.80 2.36
N HIS A 76 6.84 -11.71 3.24
CA HIS A 76 6.25 -12.86 3.91
C HIS A 76 5.53 -13.75 2.90
N GLY A 77 5.42 -15.06 3.18
CA GLY A 77 4.77 -16.01 2.27
C GLY A 77 3.24 -15.90 2.26
N ASP A 78 2.57 -17.03 2.42
CA ASP A 78 1.11 -17.13 2.39
C ASP A 78 0.44 -16.27 3.49
N ILE A 79 -0.17 -15.16 3.08
CA ILE A 79 -0.86 -14.23 3.98
C ILE A 79 -2.02 -14.88 4.75
N THR A 80 -2.58 -16.00 4.26
CA THR A 80 -3.65 -16.73 4.96
C THR A 80 -3.17 -17.43 6.23
N GLN A 81 -1.85 -17.55 6.40
CA GLN A 81 -1.19 -18.17 7.55
C GLN A 81 -0.71 -17.15 8.59
N ILE A 82 -0.91 -15.86 8.35
CA ILE A 82 -0.47 -14.77 9.21
C ILE A 82 -1.68 -14.23 9.96
N ASP A 83 -1.59 -14.16 11.29
CA ASP A 83 -2.65 -13.56 12.10
C ASP A 83 -2.65 -12.04 11.87
N ALA A 84 -3.84 -11.44 11.69
CA ALA A 84 -3.98 -10.02 11.44
C ALA A 84 -3.35 -9.16 12.56
N LYS A 85 -3.29 -9.67 13.79
CA LYS A 85 -2.65 -8.99 14.93
C LYS A 85 -1.12 -8.90 14.81
N ASP A 86 -0.51 -9.76 14.01
CA ASP A 86 0.94 -9.81 13.82
C ASP A 86 1.38 -8.86 12.68
N ILE A 87 0.43 -8.28 11.94
CA ILE A 87 0.69 -7.26 10.93
C ILE A 87 0.93 -5.91 11.64
N PRO A 88 2.08 -5.24 11.41
CA PRO A 88 2.37 -3.94 12.04
C PRO A 88 1.29 -2.89 11.77
N THR A 89 1.09 -1.96 12.71
CA THR A 89 0.19 -0.82 12.52
C THR A 89 0.56 -0.02 11.28
N HIS A 90 -0.44 0.28 10.45
CA HIS A 90 -0.26 0.92 9.16
C HIS A 90 -1.44 1.85 8.84
N ASP A 91 -1.18 2.82 7.97
CA ASP A 91 -2.14 3.80 7.49
C ASP A 91 -2.71 3.42 6.11
N ILE A 92 -1.92 2.70 5.30
CA ILE A 92 -2.23 2.37 3.91
C ILE A 92 -2.06 0.86 3.69
N ILE A 93 -3.04 0.26 2.99
CA ILE A 93 -2.95 -1.10 2.47
C ILE A 93 -2.86 -1.04 0.95
N LEU A 94 -1.79 -1.57 0.39
CA LEU A 94 -1.73 -1.93 -1.02
C LEU A 94 -2.12 -3.40 -1.14
N ALA A 95 -3.07 -3.71 -2.03
CA ALA A 95 -3.56 -5.07 -2.22
C ALA A 95 -3.81 -5.35 -3.70
N GLY A 96 -2.78 -5.88 -4.39
CA GLY A 96 -2.86 -6.33 -5.78
C GLY A 96 -3.48 -7.72 -5.92
N PHE A 97 -4.66 -7.95 -5.34
CA PHE A 97 -5.22 -9.31 -5.24
C PHE A 97 -5.46 -9.95 -6.63
N PRO A 98 -5.37 -11.29 -6.75
CA PRO A 98 -5.47 -11.96 -8.04
C PRO A 98 -6.81 -11.67 -8.74
N CYS A 99 -6.75 -11.14 -9.96
CA CYS A 99 -7.95 -10.79 -10.75
C CYS A 99 -8.51 -11.97 -11.56
N GLN A 100 -7.82 -13.11 -11.61
CA GLN A 100 -8.15 -14.28 -12.44
C GLN A 100 -9.57 -14.82 -12.23
N ALA A 101 -10.06 -14.79 -10.99
CA ALA A 101 -11.42 -15.24 -10.66
C ALA A 101 -12.53 -14.35 -11.25
N PHE A 102 -12.20 -13.10 -11.61
CA PHE A 102 -13.15 -12.07 -12.06
C PHE A 102 -12.92 -11.63 -13.52
N SER A 103 -11.75 -11.95 -14.09
CA SER A 103 -11.39 -11.57 -15.45
C SER A 103 -12.26 -12.26 -16.50
N VAL A 104 -12.59 -11.52 -17.57
CA VAL A 104 -13.28 -12.04 -18.77
C VAL A 104 -12.46 -13.15 -19.45
N ALA A 105 -11.14 -13.10 -19.33
CA ALA A 105 -10.22 -14.13 -19.84
C ALA A 105 -10.12 -15.37 -18.93
N GLY A 106 -10.74 -15.36 -17.74
CA GLY A 106 -10.76 -16.46 -16.78
C GLY A 106 -12.07 -17.25 -16.80
N LEU A 107 -12.17 -18.25 -15.91
CA LEU A 107 -13.37 -19.10 -15.78
C LEU A 107 -14.54 -18.39 -15.06
N ARG A 108 -14.33 -17.15 -14.58
CA ARG A 108 -15.33 -16.31 -13.89
C ARG A 108 -16.03 -17.03 -12.72
N LYS A 109 -15.31 -17.90 -12.02
CA LYS A 109 -15.82 -18.63 -10.86
C LYS A 109 -15.95 -17.74 -9.63
N GLY A 110 -15.44 -16.51 -9.67
CA GLY A 110 -15.57 -15.55 -8.57
C GLY A 110 -15.07 -16.15 -7.26
N PHE A 111 -15.91 -16.14 -6.23
CA PHE A 111 -15.56 -16.68 -4.92
C PHE A 111 -15.55 -18.21 -4.83
N GLU A 112 -16.05 -18.92 -5.85
CA GLU A 112 -15.97 -20.38 -5.94
C GLU A 112 -14.65 -20.86 -6.57
N ASP A 113 -13.79 -19.93 -7.00
CA ASP A 113 -12.47 -20.25 -7.50
C ASP A 113 -11.54 -20.66 -6.35
N THR A 114 -10.75 -21.71 -6.55
CA THR A 114 -9.80 -22.26 -5.57
C THR A 114 -8.51 -21.45 -5.49
N ILE A 115 -8.34 -20.43 -6.33
CA ILE A 115 -7.25 -19.47 -6.16
C ILE A 115 -7.35 -18.94 -4.73
N LYS A 116 -6.24 -18.96 -3.99
CA LYS A 116 -6.17 -18.46 -2.61
C LYS A 116 -6.48 -16.96 -2.62
N MET A 117 -7.77 -16.67 -2.63
CA MET A 117 -8.32 -15.35 -2.51
C MET A 117 -8.13 -14.90 -1.06
N ALA A 118 -8.07 -13.59 -0.90
CA ALA A 118 -8.24 -12.86 0.34
C ALA A 118 -9.62 -13.10 1.01
N GLN A 119 -10.14 -14.33 1.07
CA GLN A 119 -11.44 -14.67 1.65
C GLN A 119 -11.49 -14.50 3.19
N LYS A 120 -10.43 -13.97 3.80
CA LYS A 120 -10.28 -13.88 5.25
C LYS A 120 -9.77 -12.53 5.77
N PHE A 121 -9.82 -11.47 4.94
CA PHE A 121 -9.57 -10.10 5.41
C PHE A 121 -10.89 -9.38 5.67
#